data_AF-A0AAD6Z0A3-F1
#
_entry.id   AF-A0AAD6Z0A3-F1
#
_cell.length_a   1.000
_cell.length_b   1.000
_cell.length_c   1.000
_cell.angle_alpha   90.00
_cell.angle_beta   90.00
_cell.angle_gamma   90.00
#
_symmetry.space_group_name_H-M   'P 1'
#
loop_
_entity.id
_entity.type
_entity.pdbx_description
1 polymer ?
#
loop_
_entity_poly.entity_id
_entity_poly.type
_entity_poly.pdbx_seq_one_letter_code
_entity_poly.pdbx_strand_id
1 'polypeptide(L)'
;MVWGYAKRIYRLNPESSREDALERNTLSALDEVPLESMCRFVLRVHRFADAYRHGLDGSQAAWAARKYKGHRVLPPEFLRDMAAAGIVRGGNPNAGL
;
A
#
# COMPACT_ATOMS: atom_id res chain seq x y z
N MET A 1 3.17 -2.80 5.85
CA MET A 1 4.18 -1.86 5.34
C MET A 1 5.53 -2.31 5.87
N VAL A 2 6.60 -2.08 5.11
CA VAL A 2 7.98 -2.51 5.45
C VAL A 2 8.35 -2.02 6.85
N TRP A 3 8.15 -0.72 7.11
CA TRP A 3 8.43 -0.13 8.41
C TRP A 3 7.68 -0.78 9.58
N GLY A 4 6.40 -1.12 9.41
CA GLY A 4 5.63 -1.77 10.47
C GLY A 4 6.13 -3.18 10.81
N TYR A 5 6.65 -3.90 9.82
CA TYR A 5 7.29 -5.20 10.02
C TYR A 5 8.62 -5.04 10.74
N ALA A 6 9.50 -4.18 10.23
CA ALA A 6 10.81 -3.89 10.83
C ALA A 6 10.65 -3.41 12.28
N LYS A 7 9.68 -2.51 12.55
CA LYS A 7 9.39 -2.02 13.91
C LYS A 7 8.97 -3.13 14.87
N ARG A 8 8.27 -4.16 14.38
CA ARG A 8 7.91 -5.34 15.20
C ARG A 8 9.16 -6.13 15.58
N ILE A 9 10.07 -6.36 14.62
CA ILE A 9 11.35 -7.05 14.87
C ILE A 9 12.22 -6.24 15.82
N TYR A 10 12.37 -4.94 15.56
CA TYR A 10 13.13 -4.03 16.40
C TYR A 10 12.70 -4.08 17.88
N ARG A 11 11.40 -4.18 18.15
CA ARG A 11 10.85 -4.27 19.52
C ARG A 11 11.21 -5.54 20.27
N LEU A 12 11.79 -6.54 19.60
CA LEU A 12 12.29 -7.76 20.24
C LEU A 12 13.74 -7.60 20.72
N ASN A 13 14.45 -6.56 20.26
CA ASN A 13 15.80 -6.24 20.72
C ASN A 13 15.78 -5.72 22.17
N PRO A 14 16.88 -5.92 22.93
CA PRO A 14 17.01 -5.32 24.25
C PRO A 14 16.95 -3.80 24.18
N GLU A 15 16.37 -3.19 25.21
CA GLU A 15 16.33 -1.74 25.35
C GLU A 15 17.75 -1.18 25.53
N SER A 16 18.04 -0.09 24.85
CA SER A 16 19.34 0.59 24.90
C SER A 16 19.12 2.10 24.86
N SER A 17 19.95 2.83 25.60
CA SER A 17 20.01 4.30 25.53
C SER A 17 21.12 4.81 24.61
N ARG A 18 21.96 3.91 24.07
CA ARG A 18 23.08 4.28 23.21
C ARG A 18 22.67 4.31 21.75
N GLU A 19 22.93 5.43 21.09
CA GLU A 19 22.58 5.66 19.69
C GLU A 19 23.17 4.60 18.74
N ASP A 20 24.44 4.23 18.94
CA ASP A 20 25.13 3.21 18.12
C ASP A 20 24.47 1.83 18.18
N ALA A 21 23.84 1.49 19.30
CA ALA A 21 23.09 0.25 19.45
C ALA A 21 21.71 0.37 18.78
N LEU A 22 21.05 1.53 18.90
CA LEU A 22 19.74 1.78 18.29
C LEU A 22 19.82 1.77 16.76
N GLU A 23 20.88 2.35 16.18
CA GLU A 23 21.12 2.35 14.74
C GLU A 23 21.34 0.92 14.23
N ARG A 24 22.27 0.17 14.85
CA ARG A 24 22.53 -1.24 14.49
C ARG A 24 21.28 -2.12 14.57
N ASN A 25 20.50 -1.95 15.63
CA ASN A 25 19.24 -2.69 15.81
C ASN A 25 18.20 -2.32 14.74
N THR A 26 18.17 -1.06 14.31
CA THR A 26 17.26 -0.61 13.24
C THR A 26 17.65 -1.19 11.90
N LEU A 27 18.94 -1.15 11.55
CA LEU A 27 19.47 -1.73 10.31
C LEU A 27 19.22 -3.25 10.26
N SER A 28 19.57 -3.97 11.34
CA SER A 28 19.30 -5.41 11.44
C SER A 28 17.81 -5.73 11.26
N ALA A 29 16.93 -4.97 11.91
CA ALA A 29 15.50 -5.19 11.80
C ALA A 29 14.92 -4.88 10.40
N LEU A 30 15.56 -3.99 9.64
CA LEU A 30 15.20 -3.71 8.24
C LEU A 30 15.65 -4.83 7.32
N ASP A 31 16.86 -5.37 7.52
CA ASP A 31 17.41 -6.47 6.74
C ASP A 31 16.65 -7.79 6.95
N GLU A 32 16.03 -7.96 8.12
CA GLU A 32 15.18 -9.12 8.44
C GLU A 32 13.81 -9.11 7.74
N VAL A 33 13.42 -8.02 7.07
CA VAL A 33 12.13 -7.98 6.38
C VAL A 33 12.19 -8.90 5.14
N PRO A 34 11.36 -9.96 5.05
CA PRO A 34 11.42 -10.85 3.90
C PRO A 34 11.01 -10.14 2.61
N LEU A 35 11.71 -10.41 1.51
CA LEU A 35 11.41 -9.84 0.18
C LEU A 35 9.95 -10.06 -0.24
N GLU A 36 9.40 -11.24 0.06
CA GLU A 36 7.98 -11.53 -0.22
C GLU A 36 7.03 -10.57 0.52
N SER A 37 7.33 -10.24 1.78
CA SER A 37 6.57 -9.26 2.55
C SER A 37 6.67 -7.87 1.94
N MET A 38 7.86 -7.46 1.49
CA MET A 38 8.06 -6.19 0.77
C MET A 38 7.18 -6.12 -0.48
N CYS A 39 7.24 -7.14 -1.34
CA CYS A 39 6.41 -7.24 -2.55
C CYS A 39 4.92 -7.17 -2.22
N ARG A 40 4.44 -7.91 -1.20
CA ARG A 40 3.05 -7.87 -0.75
C ARG A 40 2.64 -6.47 -0.27
N PHE A 41 3.52 -5.74 0.40
CA PHE A 41 3.25 -4.37 0.84
C PHE A 41 3.18 -3.39 -0.33
N VAL A 42 4.13 -3.46 -1.27
CA VAL A 42 4.12 -2.62 -2.48
C VAL A 42 2.85 -2.85 -3.29
N LEU A 43 2.47 -4.11 -3.52
CA LEU A 43 1.24 -4.46 -4.23
C LEU A 43 -0.01 -3.92 -3.51
N ARG A 44 -0.03 -3.93 -2.18
CA ARG A 44 -1.12 -3.33 -1.41
C ARG A 44 -1.20 -1.82 -1.65
N VAL A 45 -0.08 -1.10 -1.54
CA VAL A 45 -0.04 0.35 -1.80
C VAL A 45 -0.49 0.65 -3.23
N HIS A 46 -0.05 -0.15 -4.21
CA HIS A 46 -0.41 0.02 -5.61
C HIS A 46 -1.93 0.03 -5.83
N ARG A 47 -2.69 -0.86 -5.17
CA ARG A 47 -4.16 -0.89 -5.29
C ARG A 47 -4.83 0.37 -4.78
N PHE A 48 -4.33 0.92 -3.68
CA PHE A 48 -4.85 2.18 -3.14
C PHE A 48 -4.44 3.35 -4.03
N ALA A 49 -3.18 3.38 -4.50
CA ALA A 49 -2.70 4.41 -5.41
C ALA A 49 -3.50 4.42 -6.73
N ASP A 50 -3.82 3.25 -7.28
CA ASP A 50 -4.67 3.10 -8.45
C ASP A 50 -6.08 3.65 -8.22
N ALA A 51 -6.72 3.26 -7.10
CA ALA A 51 -8.02 3.80 -6.70
C ALA A 51 -8.01 5.34 -6.58
N TYR A 52 -6.97 5.91 -5.98
CA TYR A 52 -6.82 7.36 -5.84
C TYR A 52 -6.56 8.06 -7.18
N ARG A 53 -5.82 7.45 -8.11
CA ARG A 53 -5.65 7.99 -9.48
C ARG A 53 -6.99 8.11 -10.20
N HIS A 54 -7.91 7.21 -9.91
CA HIS A 54 -9.27 7.27 -10.41
C HIS A 54 -10.20 8.13 -9.53
N GLY A 55 -9.69 8.93 -8.60
CA GLY A 55 -10.50 9.89 -7.84
C GLY A 55 -11.39 9.29 -6.76
N LEU A 56 -11.18 8.02 -6.39
CA LEU A 56 -11.90 7.40 -5.28
C LEU A 56 -11.44 7.97 -3.94
N ASP A 57 -12.36 8.10 -2.99
CA ASP A 57 -12.03 8.48 -1.61
C ASP A 57 -11.41 7.29 -0.82
N GLY A 58 -10.97 7.55 0.41
CA GLY A 58 -10.34 6.52 1.25
C GLY A 58 -11.25 5.33 1.60
N SER A 59 -12.54 5.58 1.80
CA SER A 59 -13.53 4.53 2.12
C SER A 59 -13.82 3.66 0.91
N GLN A 60 -13.97 4.28 -0.26
CA GLN A 60 -14.17 3.64 -1.55
C GLN A 60 -12.94 2.84 -1.97
N ALA A 61 -11.74 3.41 -1.84
CA ALA A 61 -10.49 2.72 -2.13
C ALA A 61 -10.31 1.48 -1.23
N ALA A 62 -10.65 1.59 0.06
CA ALA A 62 -10.60 0.45 0.98
C ALA A 62 -11.60 -0.65 0.59
N TRP A 63 -12.83 -0.27 0.22
CA TRP A 63 -13.83 -1.22 -0.27
C TRP A 63 -13.38 -1.89 -1.57
N ALA A 64 -12.86 -1.12 -2.53
CA ALA A 64 -12.41 -1.60 -3.83
C ALA A 64 -11.22 -2.55 -3.70
N ALA A 65 -10.23 -2.22 -2.84
CA ALA A 65 -9.11 -3.09 -2.51
C ALA A 65 -9.56 -4.40 -1.84
N ARG A 66 -10.68 -4.39 -1.10
CA ARG A 66 -11.27 -5.58 -0.48
C ARG A 66 -12.06 -6.44 -1.47
N LYS A 67 -12.78 -5.82 -2.41
CA LYS A 67 -13.55 -6.52 -3.45
C LYS A 67 -12.64 -7.11 -4.52
N TYR A 68 -11.66 -6.35 -4.99
CA TYR A 68 -10.76 -6.72 -6.08
C TYR A 68 -9.38 -7.17 -5.58
N LYS A 69 -9.34 -8.05 -4.56
CA LYS A 69 -8.08 -8.54 -3.96
C LYS A 69 -7.16 -9.30 -4.91
N GLY A 70 -7.68 -9.89 -5.98
CA GLY A 70 -6.89 -10.57 -7.01
C GLY A 70 -6.34 -9.62 -8.07
N HIS A 71 -7.00 -8.48 -8.27
CA HIS A 71 -6.61 -7.52 -9.28
C HIS A 71 -5.55 -6.55 -8.72
N ARG A 72 -4.62 -6.15 -9.58
CA ARG A 72 -3.59 -5.15 -9.24
C ARG A 72 -4.01 -3.72 -9.59
N VAL A 73 -5.01 -3.62 -10.48
CA VAL A 73 -5.63 -2.42 -11.03
C VAL A 73 -7.14 -2.63 -10.98
N LEU A 74 -7.91 -1.57 -10.80
CA LEU A 74 -9.36 -1.63 -10.81
C LEU A 74 -9.89 -2.01 -12.19
N PRO A 75 -10.85 -2.95 -12.29
CA PRO A 75 -11.45 -3.28 -13.57
C PRO A 75 -12.07 -2.05 -14.25
N PRO A 76 -11.88 -1.86 -15.56
CA PRO A 76 -12.48 -0.74 -16.30
C PRO A 76 -14.00 -0.67 -16.14
N GLU A 77 -14.67 -1.81 -16.02
CA GLU A 77 -16.12 -1.92 -15.79
C GLU A 77 -16.52 -1.20 -14.50
N PHE A 78 -15.78 -1.44 -13.41
CA PHE A 78 -16.04 -0.83 -12.13
C PHE A 78 -15.85 0.70 -12.19
N LEU A 79 -14.82 1.16 -12.88
CA LEU A 79 -14.57 2.59 -13.05
C LEU A 79 -15.69 3.27 -13.85
N ARG A 80 -16.23 2.60 -14.87
CA ARG A 80 -17.39 3.09 -15.63
C ARG A 80 -18.62 3.21 -14.74
N ASP A 81 -18.92 2.21 -13.92
CA ASP A 81 -20.06 2.24 -12.99
C ASP A 81 -19.92 3.39 -11.97
N MET A 82 -18.71 3.60 -11.45
CA MET A 82 -18.42 4.68 -10.49
C MET A 82 -18.50 6.07 -11.13
N ALA A 83 -18.11 6.20 -12.40
CA ALA A 83 -18.27 7.44 -13.16
C ALA A 83 -19.75 7.73 -13.47
N ALA A 84 -20.54 6.70 -13.84
CA ALA A 84 -21.97 6.82 -14.06
C ALA A 84 -22.73 7.22 -12.78
N ALA A 85 -22.27 6.74 -11.63
CA ALA A 85 -22.78 7.13 -10.32
C ALA A 85 -22.36 8.55 -9.87
N GLY A 86 -21.57 9.27 -10.68
CA GLY A 86 -21.07 10.61 -10.36
C GLY A 86 -20.03 10.65 -9.24
N ILE A 87 -19.50 9.48 -8.85
CA ILE A 87 -18.55 9.34 -7.72
C ILE A 87 -17.13 9.67 -8.18
N VAL A 88 -16.77 9.24 -9.39
CA VAL A 88 -15.50 9.55 -10.02
C VAL A 88 -15.75 10.62 -11.06
N ARG A 89 -15.09 11.80 -10.95
CA ARG A 89 -15.03 12.74 -12.08
C ARG A 89 -14.36 11.99 -13.21
N GLY A 90 -15.10 11.72 -14.29
CA GLY A 90 -14.62 10.97 -15.45
C GLY A 90 -13.25 11.44 -15.89
N GLY A 91 -12.20 10.76 -15.41
CA GLY A 91 -10.84 10.95 -15.87
C GLY A 91 -10.77 10.34 -17.25
N ASN A 92 -10.34 11.13 -18.23
CA ASN A 92 -10.19 10.73 -19.63
C ASN A 92 -9.55 9.33 -19.72
N PRO A 93 -10.23 8.34 -20.35
CA PRO A 93 -9.71 6.97 -20.46
C PRO A 93 -8.41 6.87 -21.29
N ASN A 94 -7.96 7.96 -21.92
CA ASN A 94 -6.73 8.03 -22.73
C ASN A 94 -5.55 8.77 -22.06
N ALA A 95 -5.61 9.09 -20.77
CA ALA A 95 -4.47 9.70 -20.07
C ALA A 95 -3.50 8.62 -19.55
N GLY A 96 -2.69 8.03 -20.44
CA GLY A 96 -1.49 7.29 -20.04
C GLY A 96 -1.10 6.11 -20.94
N LEU A 97 -0.32 6.40 -21.98
CA LEU A 97 0.90 5.66 -22.35
C LEU A 97 2.08 6.62 -22.19
#